data_AF-A0A514X2V6-F1
#
_entry.id   AF-A0A514X2V6-F1
#
_cell.length_a   1.000
_cell.length_b   1.000
_cell.length_c   1.000
_cell.angle_alpha   90.00
_cell.angle_beta   90.00
_cell.angle_gamma   90.00
#
_symmetry.space_group_name_H-M   'P 1'
#
loop_
_entity.id
_entity.type
_entity.pdbx_description
1 polymer ?
#
loop_
_entity_poly.entity_id
_entity_poly.type
_entity_poly.pdbx_seq_one_letter_code
_entity_poly.pdbx_strand_id
1 'polypeptide(L)'
;MKRDQFSLDKTKKALIATASTVLFFSSLAHAEIGDSLVLCKHNKTVRTLRIETTSDQRCKAIYTKQGVDQNIGSGQNHNSCEEYVAGVRKTLEDAKWNCREVKEARTSMVAPVTE
;
A
#
# COMPACT_ATOMS: atom_id res chain seq x y z
N MET A 1 30.77 47.53 -34.11
CA MET A 1 29.82 48.63 -34.43
C MET A 1 29.29 48.43 -35.84
N LYS A 2 28.11 47.81 -35.97
CA LYS A 2 27.03 48.06 -36.96
C LYS A 2 26.07 46.87 -36.94
N ARG A 3 24.84 47.17 -36.50
CA ARG A 3 23.65 46.31 -36.59
C ARG A 3 23.12 46.42 -38.01
N ASP A 4 22.50 45.37 -38.52
CA ASP A 4 21.38 45.52 -39.45
C ASP A 4 20.31 44.48 -39.07
N GLN A 5 19.26 45.00 -38.42
CA GLN A 5 18.01 44.29 -38.15
C GLN A 5 17.15 44.35 -39.41
N PHE A 6 16.66 43.21 -39.86
CA PHE A 6 15.68 43.13 -40.92
C PHE A 6 14.33 43.68 -40.44
N SER A 7 13.81 44.58 -41.26
CA SER A 7 12.59 45.36 -41.09
C SER A 7 11.33 44.47 -41.10
N LEU A 8 10.57 44.56 -40.01
CA LEU A 8 9.16 45.03 -39.98
C LEU A 8 8.17 44.28 -40.89
N ASP A 9 7.28 43.48 -40.28
CA ASP A 9 5.88 43.54 -40.71
C ASP A 9 4.84 43.24 -39.61
N LYS A 10 3.70 43.88 -39.81
CA LYS A 10 2.67 44.31 -38.86
C LYS A 10 1.90 43.20 -38.12
N THR A 11 1.64 43.51 -36.85
CA THR A 11 0.38 43.31 -36.10
C THR A 11 -0.85 42.88 -36.91
N LYS A 12 -1.42 41.71 -36.63
CA LYS A 12 -2.87 41.51 -36.46
C LYS A 12 -3.18 40.44 -35.41
N LYS A 13 -4.19 40.78 -34.62
CA LYS A 13 -4.70 40.16 -33.41
C LYS A 13 -5.25 38.75 -33.66
N ALA A 14 -4.90 37.81 -32.79
CA ALA A 14 -5.78 36.72 -32.36
C ALA A 14 -5.21 36.12 -31.06
N LEU A 15 -5.33 36.88 -29.96
CA LEU A 15 -5.24 36.32 -28.62
C LEU A 15 -6.53 35.51 -28.40
N ILE A 16 -6.55 34.27 -28.89
CA ILE A 16 -7.51 33.28 -28.44
C ILE A 16 -7.01 32.89 -27.05
N ALA A 17 -7.53 33.59 -26.04
CA ALA A 17 -7.38 33.22 -24.65
C ALA A 17 -8.14 31.90 -24.45
N THR A 18 -7.51 30.77 -24.78
CA THR A 18 -7.97 29.47 -24.32
C THR A 18 -7.77 29.46 -22.81
N ALA A 19 -8.84 29.72 -22.06
CA ALA A 19 -8.88 29.48 -20.63
C ALA A 19 -8.65 27.98 -20.41
N SER A 20 -7.40 27.59 -20.24
CA SER A 20 -7.02 26.25 -19.84
C SER A 20 -7.51 26.06 -18.40
N THR A 21 -8.70 25.48 -18.25
CA THR A 21 -9.20 24.96 -16.99
C THR A 21 -8.19 23.94 -16.46
N VAL A 22 -7.39 24.35 -15.46
CA VAL A 22 -6.49 23.46 -14.74
C VAL A 22 -7.37 22.56 -13.89
N LEU A 23 -7.70 21.38 -14.42
CA LEU A 23 -8.30 20.31 -13.64
C LEU A 23 -7.24 19.89 -12.61
N PHE A 24 -7.37 20.40 -11.39
CA PHE A 24 -6.66 19.87 -10.22
C PHE A 24 -7.17 18.43 -10.01
N PHE A 25 -6.51 17.48 -10.66
CA PHE A 25 -6.66 16.07 -10.35
C PHE A 25 -6.05 15.84 -8.97
N SER A 26 -6.89 15.93 -7.94
CA SER A 26 -6.55 15.46 -6.61
C SER A 26 -6.16 13.99 -6.73
N SER A 27 -4.88 13.68 -6.52
CA SER A 27 -4.43 12.30 -6.45
C SER A 27 -5.15 11.65 -5.27
N LEU A 28 -6.11 10.77 -5.56
CA LEU A 28 -6.61 9.80 -4.59
C LEU A 28 -5.43 8.91 -4.22
N ALA A 29 -4.72 9.28 -3.16
CA ALA A 29 -3.76 8.42 -2.51
C ALA A 29 -4.53 7.21 -1.98
N HIS A 30 -4.66 6.18 -2.80
CA HIS A 30 -5.00 4.86 -2.33
C HIS A 30 -3.80 4.41 -1.50
N ALA A 31 -3.93 4.50 -0.18
CA ALA A 31 -3.09 3.71 0.70
C ALA A 31 -3.52 2.25 0.47
N GLU A 32 -2.99 1.62 -0.59
CA GLU A 32 -2.95 0.16 -0.67
C GLU A 32 -1.96 -0.31 0.39
N ILE A 33 -2.45 -0.35 1.63
CA ILE A 33 -1.86 -1.14 2.69
C ILE A 33 -2.33 -2.56 2.38
N GLY A 34 -1.74 -3.14 1.33
CA GLY A 34 -1.79 -4.57 1.08
C GLY A 34 -0.92 -5.28 2.09
N ASP A 35 -1.27 -5.19 3.37
CA ASP A 35 -0.61 -5.95 4.42
C ASP A 35 -0.85 -7.43 4.12
N SER A 36 0.20 -8.13 3.66
CA SER A 36 0.15 -9.57 3.40
C SER A 36 -0.22 -10.28 4.71
N LEU A 37 -1.47 -10.72 4.81
CA LEU A 37 -2.02 -11.40 5.98
C LEU A 37 -2.14 -12.89 5.69
N VAL A 38 -1.44 -13.71 6.47
CA VAL A 38 -1.57 -15.16 6.45
C VAL A 38 -2.31 -15.61 7.70
N LEU A 39 -3.40 -16.35 7.49
CA LEU A 39 -4.22 -16.92 8.56
C LEU A 39 -3.90 -18.42 8.66
N CYS A 40 -3.40 -18.84 9.81
CA CYS A 40 -3.07 -20.23 10.09
C CYS A 40 -4.04 -20.80 11.13
N LYS A 41 -4.75 -21.87 10.80
CA LYS A 41 -5.73 -22.53 11.66
C LYS A 41 -5.31 -23.96 12.00
N HIS A 42 -5.47 -24.33 13.27
CA HIS A 42 -5.37 -25.71 13.73
C HIS A 42 -6.48 -25.98 14.75
N ASN A 43 -7.41 -26.87 14.39
CA ASN A 43 -8.66 -27.11 15.12
C ASN A 43 -9.45 -25.81 15.38
N LYS A 44 -9.64 -25.43 16.64
CA LYS A 44 -10.33 -24.20 17.06
C LYS A 44 -9.37 -23.01 17.29
N THR A 45 -8.07 -23.20 17.07
CA THR A 45 -7.06 -22.17 17.29
C THR A 45 -6.70 -21.50 15.97
N VAL A 46 -6.63 -20.17 16.00
CA VAL A 46 -6.20 -19.34 14.86
C VAL A 46 -4.98 -18.53 15.28
N ARG A 47 -4.04 -18.40 14.35
CA ARG A 47 -2.86 -17.55 14.44
C ARG A 47 -2.76 -16.75 13.15
N THR A 48 -2.21 -15.55 13.25
CA THR A 48 -2.00 -14.66 12.11
C THR A 48 -0.53 -14.34 11.96
N LEU A 49 -0.07 -14.29 10.73
CA LEU A 49 1.21 -13.71 10.34
C LEU A 49 0.89 -12.51 9.46
N ARG A 50 1.51 -11.37 9.72
CA ARG A 50 1.35 -10.18 8.90
C ARG A 50 2.64 -9.40 8.79
N ILE A 51 2.75 -8.61 7.74
CA ILE A 51 3.82 -7.64 7.58
C ILE A 51 3.21 -6.27 7.77
N GLU A 52 3.77 -5.48 8.68
CA GLU A 52 3.41 -4.08 8.88
C GLU A 52 4.55 -3.19 8.37
N THR A 53 4.22 -2.17 7.60
CA THR A 53 5.18 -1.14 7.21
C THR A 53 5.16 0.00 8.23
N THR A 54 6.31 0.31 8.83
CA THR A 54 6.49 1.41 9.78
C THR A 54 6.73 2.73 9.03
N SER A 55 6.51 3.87 9.70
CA SER A 55 6.76 5.24 9.17
C SER A 55 8.12 5.42 8.48
N ASP A 56 9.14 4.70 8.97
CA ASP A 56 10.52 4.83 8.52
C ASP A 56 10.83 3.94 7.30
N GLN A 57 9.80 3.51 6.56
CA GLN A 57 9.90 2.56 5.44
C GLN A 57 10.48 1.18 5.82
N ARG A 58 10.62 0.91 7.11
CA ARG A 58 11.02 -0.39 7.65
C ARG A 58 9.81 -1.31 7.77
N CYS A 59 10.01 -2.60 7.54
CA CYS A 59 8.96 -3.60 7.73
C CYS A 59 9.11 -4.31 9.08
N LYS A 60 7.99 -4.76 9.66
CA LYS A 60 7.92 -5.66 10.81
C LYS A 60 7.10 -6.88 10.45
N ALA A 61 7.65 -8.06 10.67
CA ALA A 61 6.91 -9.32 10.60
C ALA A 61 6.30 -9.60 11.98
N ILE A 62 4.99 -9.73 12.04
CA ILE A 62 4.24 -9.93 13.29
C ILE A 62 3.54 -11.27 13.26
N TYR A 63 3.63 -11.98 14.38
CA TYR A 63 2.97 -13.24 14.62
C TYR A 63 2.06 -13.13 15.84
N THR A 64 0.79 -13.49 15.68
CA THR A 64 -0.18 -13.47 16.77
C THR A 64 -0.37 -14.86 17.36
N LYS A 65 -0.14 -14.99 18.66
CA LYS A 65 -0.33 -16.22 19.42
C LYS A 65 -1.20 -15.94 20.64
N GLN A 66 -2.35 -16.61 20.72
CA GLN A 66 -3.31 -16.44 21.82
C GLN A 66 -3.77 -14.98 22.02
N GLY A 67 -3.93 -14.24 20.91
CA GLY A 67 -4.33 -12.83 20.93
C GLY A 67 -3.20 -11.84 21.24
N VAL A 68 -1.97 -12.32 21.45
CA VAL A 68 -0.80 -11.45 21.67
C VAL A 68 0.03 -11.37 20.40
N ASP A 69 0.28 -10.16 19.95
CA ASP A 69 1.18 -9.87 18.83
C ASP A 69 2.64 -9.94 19.29
N GLN A 70 3.45 -10.64 18.50
CA GLN A 70 4.87 -10.81 18.71
C GLN A 70 5.61 -10.38 17.46
N ASN A 71 6.56 -9.45 17.61
CA ASN A 71 7.49 -9.12 16.53
C ASN A 71 8.47 -10.29 16.36
N ILE A 72 8.41 -10.95 15.21
CA ILE A 72 9.28 -12.10 14.86
C ILE A 72 10.44 -11.69 13.95
N GLY A 73 10.48 -10.43 13.52
CA GLY A 73 11.55 -9.91 12.68
C GLY A 73 11.29 -8.51 12.18
N SER A 74 12.34 -7.78 11.84
CA SER A 74 12.24 -6.46 11.26
C SER A 74 13.31 -6.28 10.20
N GLY A 75 12.97 -5.58 9.12
CA GLY A 75 13.84 -5.43 7.96
C GLY A 75 13.76 -4.03 7.38
N GLN A 76 14.76 -3.67 6.58
CA GLN A 76 14.76 -2.42 5.83
C GLN A 76 13.83 -2.50 4.61
N ASN A 77 13.61 -3.70 4.06
CA ASN A 77 12.87 -3.92 2.83
C ASN A 77 11.79 -4.98 3.07
N HIS A 78 10.68 -4.89 2.33
CA HIS A 78 9.55 -5.81 2.46
C HIS A 78 9.93 -7.30 2.36
N ASN A 79 10.80 -7.65 1.40
CA ASN A 79 11.26 -9.02 1.16
C ASN A 79 11.87 -9.68 2.42
N SER A 80 12.58 -8.91 3.25
CA SER A 80 13.13 -9.44 4.50
C SER A 80 12.04 -9.87 5.48
N CYS A 81 10.92 -9.15 5.53
CA CYS A 81 9.77 -9.54 6.35
C CYS A 81 9.00 -10.72 5.77
N GLU A 82 8.94 -10.84 4.46
CA GLU A 82 8.38 -12.02 3.79
C GLU A 82 9.15 -13.29 4.15
N GLU A 83 10.49 -13.23 4.23
CA GLU A 83 11.32 -14.37 4.66
C GLU A 83 10.99 -14.82 6.10
N TYR A 84 10.83 -13.89 7.04
CA TYR A 84 10.41 -14.21 8.41
C TYR A 84 9.02 -14.86 8.44
N VAL A 85 8.05 -14.28 7.71
CA VAL A 85 6.69 -14.82 7.61
C VAL A 85 6.69 -16.20 6.97
N ALA A 86 7.44 -16.40 5.88
CA ALA A 86 7.56 -17.67 5.18
C ALA A 86 8.17 -18.77 6.08
N GLY A 87 9.21 -18.44 6.84
CA GLY A 87 9.84 -19.37 7.79
C GLY A 87 8.89 -19.84 8.89
N VAL A 88 8.14 -18.91 9.50
CA VAL A 88 7.15 -19.25 10.53
C VAL A 88 5.96 -20.00 9.92
N ARG A 89 5.48 -19.59 8.73
CA ARG A 89 4.43 -20.29 7.99
C ARG A 89 4.81 -21.75 7.75
N LYS A 90 6.00 -22.00 7.21
CA LYS A 90 6.51 -23.36 6.97
C LYS A 90 6.55 -24.18 8.25
N THR A 91 7.07 -23.60 9.34
CA THR A 91 7.11 -24.26 10.65
C THR A 91 5.71 -24.65 11.15
N LEU A 92 4.71 -23.79 10.95
CA LEU A 92 3.32 -24.07 11.31
C LEU A 92 2.72 -25.16 10.41
N GLU A 93 2.96 -25.11 9.10
CA GLU A 93 2.49 -26.11 8.13
C GLU A 93 3.10 -27.49 8.40
N ASP A 94 4.39 -27.56 8.73
CA ASP A 94 5.09 -28.78 9.16
C ASP A 94 4.44 -29.36 10.43
N ALA A 95 4.01 -28.48 11.35
CA ALA A 95 3.23 -28.82 12.54
C ALA A 95 1.72 -29.02 12.27
N LYS A 96 1.31 -29.24 11.01
CA LYS A 96 -0.05 -29.54 10.56
C LYS A 96 -1.07 -28.41 10.71
N TRP A 97 -0.63 -27.16 10.76
CA TRP A 97 -1.54 -26.01 10.64
C TRP A 97 -1.92 -25.80 9.17
N ASN A 98 -3.17 -25.39 8.94
CA ASN A 98 -3.63 -24.97 7.62
C ASN A 98 -3.47 -23.46 7.48
N CYS A 99 -2.51 -23.01 6.68
CA CYS A 99 -2.22 -21.59 6.44
C CYS A 99 -2.74 -21.14 5.07
N ARG A 100 -3.34 -19.95 5.02
CA ARG A 100 -3.83 -19.33 3.79
C ARG A 100 -3.57 -17.83 3.79
N GLU A 101 -3.21 -17.29 2.63
CA GLU A 101 -3.15 -15.85 2.41
C GLU A 101 -4.56 -15.28 2.27
N VAL A 102 -4.79 -14.13 2.89
CA VAL A 102 -6.03 -13.37 2.80
C VAL A 102 -5.77 -12.22 1.85
N LYS A 103 -6.15 -12.39 0.58
CA LYS A 103 -5.81 -11.43 -0.47
C LYS A 103 -6.65 -10.15 -0.45
N GLU A 104 -7.74 -10.10 0.31
CA GLU A 104 -8.56 -8.91 0.55
C GLU A 104 -9.65 -9.27 1.57
N ALA A 105 -9.80 -8.48 2.63
CA ALA A 105 -10.96 -8.58 3.51
C ALA A 105 -12.07 -7.71 2.93
N ARG A 106 -13.13 -8.32 2.37
CA ARG A 106 -14.35 -7.59 2.01
C ARG A 106 -15.03 -7.10 3.28
N THR A 107 -14.78 -5.86 3.67
CA THR A 107 -15.55 -5.19 4.73
C THR A 107 -16.95 -4.92 4.20
N SER A 108 -17.97 -5.61 4.73
CA SER A 108 -19.36 -5.26 4.47
C SER A 108 -19.63 -3.93 5.17
N MET A 109 -19.83 -2.86 4.40
CA MET A 109 -20.26 -1.57 4.96
C MET A 109 -21.69 -1.76 5.51
N VAL A 110 -21.84 -1.75 6.83
CA VAL A 110 -23.15 -1.59 7.46
C VAL A 110 -23.44 -0.09 7.41
N ALA A 111 -24.40 0.30 6.58
CA ALA A 111 -24.85 1.69 6.55
C ALA A 111 -25.40 2.08 7.94
N PRO A 112 -25.09 3.29 8.45
CA PRO A 112 -25.68 3.75 9.69
C PRO A 112 -27.20 3.85 9.52
N VAL A 113 -27.95 3.16 10.38
CA VAL A 113 -29.40 3.29 10.47
C VAL A 113 -29.70 4.71 10.96
N THR A 114 -30.22 5.56 10.08
CA THR A 114 -30.85 6.81 10.48
C THR A 114 -32.26 6.48 10.98
N GLU A 115 -32.49 6.72 12.26
CA GLU A 115 -33.80 6.68 12.92
C GLU A 115 -34.64 7.91 12.57
#